data_AF-A0A2E8JSM4-F1
#
_entry.id   AF-A0A2E8JSM4-F1
#
_cell.length_a   1.000
_cell.length_b   1.000
_cell.length_c   1.000
_cell.angle_alpha   90.00
_cell.angle_beta   90.00
_cell.angle_gamma   90.00
#
_symmetry.space_group_name_H-M   'P 1'
#
loop_
_entity.id
_entity.type
_entity.pdbx_description
1 polymer ?
#
loop_
_entity_poly.entity_id
_entity_poly.type
_entity_poly.pdbx_seq_one_letter_code
_entity_poly.pdbx_strand_id
1 'polypeptide(L)'
;MSAEEKNPLHFHPPMADMFADEDSARFFQIVQMLQRSTMLHMGYLPDQENAFHYNLLEAKEGIEVLRMFQKKTLGNLTTQETQMLRTVISELQMQFTKAPQLHRKRQEEQAQSEVIRETFNKPQDGPVEDLSTSASSEEE
;
A
#
# COMPACT_ATOMS: atom_id res chain seq x y z
N MET A 1 7.42 8.07 59.12
CA MET A 1 6.30 8.69 58.37
C MET A 1 6.92 9.42 57.20
N SER A 2 7.29 8.72 56.13
CA SER A 2 6.42 8.36 54.98
C SER A 2 6.01 9.59 54.17
N ALA A 3 6.70 9.77 53.06
CA ALA A 3 6.08 10.29 51.83
C ALA A 3 6.77 9.59 50.66
N GLU A 4 6.19 8.46 50.29
CA GLU A 4 6.43 7.70 49.08
C GLU A 4 5.82 8.52 47.94
N GLU A 5 6.63 9.35 47.28
CA GLU A 5 6.16 10.15 46.15
C GLU A 5 6.08 9.24 44.93
N LYS A 6 4.86 8.73 44.73
CA LYS A 6 4.44 7.89 43.62
C LYS A 6 4.85 8.48 42.27
N ASN A 7 5.70 7.72 41.60
CA ASN A 7 5.90 7.61 40.15
C ASN A 7 4.81 8.29 39.30
N PRO A 8 5.10 9.39 38.59
CA PRO A 8 4.20 9.90 37.57
C PRO A 8 4.45 9.10 36.29
N LEU A 9 3.39 8.46 35.79
CA LEU A 9 3.32 7.80 34.50
C LEU A 9 4.07 8.59 33.41
N HIS A 10 5.30 8.16 33.09
CA HIS A 10 6.00 8.58 31.89
C HIS A 10 5.23 8.00 30.70
N PHE A 11 4.31 8.79 30.13
CA PHE A 11 3.69 8.47 28.86
C PHE A 11 4.77 8.62 27.77
N HIS A 12 5.50 7.53 27.50
CA HIS A 12 6.28 7.44 26.29
C HIS A 12 5.31 7.25 25.12
N PRO A 13 5.18 8.21 24.20
CA PRO A 13 4.39 7.97 23.00
C PRO A 13 5.01 6.78 22.26
N PRO A 14 4.21 5.89 21.64
CA PRO A 14 4.72 4.67 21.01
C PRO A 14 5.76 4.94 19.91
N MET A 15 5.81 6.18 19.39
CA MET A 15 6.80 6.64 18.40
C MET A 15 8.16 7.04 19.01
N ALA A 16 8.25 7.36 20.30
CA ALA A 16 9.52 7.78 20.91
C ALA A 16 10.54 6.63 21.00
N ASP A 17 10.06 5.39 21.21
CA ASP A 17 10.93 4.21 21.26
C ASP A 17 11.29 3.64 19.89
N MET A 18 10.60 4.01 18.80
CA MET A 18 11.02 3.58 17.44
C MET A 18 12.32 4.24 16.99
N PHE A 19 12.70 5.33 17.64
CA PHE A 19 13.95 6.06 17.42
C PHE A 19 14.76 6.10 18.72
N ALA A 20 14.69 5.02 19.51
CA ALA A 20 15.42 4.90 20.77
C ALA A 20 16.93 5.13 20.57
N ASP A 21 17.46 4.69 19.43
CA ASP A 21 18.83 4.95 19.00
C ASP A 21 18.95 5.03 17.47
N GLU A 22 20.17 5.31 17.01
CA GLU A 22 20.49 5.47 15.59
C GLU A 22 20.27 4.18 14.78
N ASP A 23 20.53 3.01 15.38
CA ASP A 23 20.37 1.73 14.70
C ASP A 23 18.89 1.38 14.52
N SER A 24 18.05 1.64 15.53
CA SER A 24 16.59 1.53 15.39
C SER A 24 16.03 2.43 14.29
N ALA A 25 16.53 3.67 14.20
CA ALA A 25 16.16 4.59 13.13
C ALA A 25 16.55 4.05 11.75
N ARG A 26 17.77 3.51 11.61
CA ARG A 26 18.28 2.92 10.36
C ARG A 26 17.51 1.66 9.97
N PHE A 27 17.20 0.80 10.94
CA PHE A 27 16.40 -0.40 10.72
C PHE A 27 15.01 -0.05 10.18
N PHE A 28 14.33 0.90 10.82
CA PHE A 28 13.05 1.42 10.34
C PHE A 28 13.15 1.94 8.91
N GLN A 29 14.14 2.78 8.59
CA GLN A 29 14.32 3.32 7.24
C GLN A 29 14.47 2.22 6.19
N ILE A 30 15.30 1.19 6.45
CA ILE A 30 15.48 0.07 5.52
C ILE A 30 14.17 -0.71 5.31
N VAL A 31 13.40 -0.96 6.37
CA VAL A 31 12.09 -1.62 6.24
C VAL A 31 11.13 -0.77 5.39
N GLN A 32 11.09 0.54 5.61
CA GLN A 32 10.25 1.46 4.81
C GLN A 32 10.67 1.52 3.34
N MET A 33 11.97 1.53 3.06
CA MET A 33 12.49 1.50 1.68
C MET A 33 12.06 0.23 0.95
N LEU A 34 12.19 -0.93 1.62
CA LEU A 34 11.74 -2.22 1.07
C LEU A 34 10.22 -2.25 0.89
N GLN A 35 9.46 -1.73 1.85
CA GLN A 35 7.99 -1.63 1.74
C GLN A 35 7.59 -0.84 0.50
N ARG A 36 8.17 0.36 0.30
CA ARG A 36 7.87 1.22 -0.86
C ARG A 36 8.26 0.55 -2.17
N SER A 37 9.43 -0.06 -2.25
CA SER A 37 9.87 -0.80 -3.44
C SER A 37 8.89 -1.92 -3.78
N THR A 38 8.47 -2.70 -2.77
CA THR A 38 7.49 -3.77 -2.94
C THR A 38 6.13 -3.23 -3.43
N MET A 39 5.65 -2.13 -2.85
CA MET A 39 4.41 -1.48 -3.30
C MET A 39 4.50 -0.92 -4.72
N LEU A 40 5.65 -0.36 -5.13
CA LEU A 40 5.90 0.08 -6.50
C LEU A 40 5.74 -1.08 -7.48
N HIS A 41 6.34 -2.24 -7.20
CA HIS A 41 6.18 -3.44 -8.02
C HIS A 41 4.75 -4.00 -8.06
N MET A 42 3.93 -3.74 -7.04
CA MET A 42 2.50 -4.10 -7.04
C MET A 42 1.60 -3.11 -7.80
N GLY A 43 2.15 -1.99 -8.28
CA GLY A 43 1.36 -0.91 -8.88
C GLY A 43 0.67 -0.01 -7.85
N TYR A 44 1.05 -0.13 -6.58
CA TYR A 44 0.86 0.80 -5.45
C TYR A 44 1.21 2.24 -5.78
N LEU A 45 2.44 2.40 -6.21
CA LEU A 45 3.08 3.69 -6.29
C LEU A 45 3.58 3.89 -7.72
N PRO A 46 3.52 5.12 -8.23
CA PRO A 46 4.27 5.47 -9.42
C PRO A 46 5.77 5.48 -9.10
N ASP A 47 6.59 5.28 -10.13
CA ASP A 47 8.01 5.59 -10.08
C ASP A 47 8.27 7.10 -10.24
N GLN A 48 9.54 7.48 -10.39
CA GLN A 48 9.94 8.88 -10.56
C GLN A 48 9.51 9.47 -11.91
N GLU A 49 9.24 8.63 -12.91
CA GLU A 49 8.73 9.01 -14.23
C GLU A 49 7.19 8.99 -14.29
N ASN A 50 6.55 8.83 -13.13
CA ASN A 50 5.10 8.74 -12.97
C ASN A 50 4.48 7.50 -13.64
N ALA A 51 5.29 6.46 -13.89
CA ALA A 51 4.86 5.19 -14.45
C ALA A 51 4.52 4.18 -13.34
N PHE A 52 3.45 3.42 -13.55
CA PHE A 52 3.05 2.35 -12.64
C PHE A 52 3.58 1.01 -13.14
N HIS A 53 4.25 0.28 -12.24
CA HIS A 53 4.79 -1.04 -12.53
C HIS A 53 3.88 -2.13 -11.99
N TYR A 54 3.78 -3.25 -12.70
CA TYR A 54 3.05 -4.43 -12.22
C TYR A 54 3.90 -5.68 -12.43
N ASN A 55 4.76 -5.95 -11.46
CA ASN A 55 5.62 -7.12 -11.39
C ASN A 55 5.39 -7.85 -10.06
N LEU A 56 4.41 -8.76 -10.04
CA LEU A 56 4.09 -9.53 -8.84
C LEU A 56 5.18 -10.51 -8.43
N LEU A 57 6.08 -10.91 -9.33
CA LEU A 57 7.20 -11.77 -8.95
C LEU A 57 8.16 -11.01 -8.04
N GLU A 58 8.59 -9.82 -8.44
CA GLU A 58 9.45 -8.94 -7.64
C GLU A 58 8.76 -8.50 -6.34
N ALA A 59 7.46 -8.18 -6.39
CA ALA A 59 6.70 -7.85 -5.19
C ALA A 59 6.64 -9.02 -4.19
N LYS A 60 6.54 -10.26 -4.68
CA LYS A 60 6.57 -11.44 -3.81
C LYS A 60 7.95 -11.61 -3.16
N GLU A 61 9.02 -11.44 -3.93
CA GLU A 61 10.39 -11.52 -3.40
C GLU A 61 10.64 -10.44 -2.34
N GLY A 62 10.15 -9.21 -2.52
CA GLY A 62 10.22 -8.16 -1.50
C GLY A 62 9.58 -8.56 -0.16
N ILE A 63 8.41 -9.22 -0.20
CA ILE A 63 7.76 -9.77 0.99
C ILE A 63 8.62 -10.88 1.62
N GLU A 64 9.17 -11.79 0.82
CA GLU A 64 10.00 -12.89 1.33
C GLU A 64 11.32 -12.41 1.94
N VAL A 65 11.92 -11.33 1.41
CA VAL A 65 13.08 -10.67 2.03
C VAL A 65 12.73 -10.11 3.41
N LEU A 66 11.59 -9.42 3.55
CA LEU A 66 11.14 -8.91 4.86
C LEU A 66 10.83 -10.04 5.85
N ARG A 67 10.23 -11.13 5.38
CA ARG A 67 10.04 -12.34 6.20
C ARG A 67 11.36 -13.00 6.57
N MET A 68 12.35 -12.97 5.68
CA MET A 68 13.69 -13.44 5.97
C MET A 68 14.34 -12.59 7.07
N PHE A 69 14.23 -11.26 7.00
CA PHE A 69 14.68 -10.37 8.08
C PHE A 69 14.05 -10.77 9.41
N GLN A 70 12.73 -10.89 9.46
CA GLN A 70 12.03 -11.31 10.69
C GLN A 70 12.59 -12.60 11.30
N LYS A 71 12.89 -13.61 10.46
CA LYS A 71 13.47 -14.88 10.92
C LYS A 71 14.92 -14.74 11.37
N LYS A 72 15.73 -13.96 10.64
CA LYS A 72 17.17 -13.82 10.88
C LYS A 72 17.50 -12.85 12.01
N THR A 73 16.61 -11.94 12.36
CA THR A 73 16.78 -10.97 13.45
C THR A 73 16.01 -11.34 14.72
N LEU A 74 15.47 -12.56 14.81
CA LEU A 74 14.73 -13.01 16.00
C LEU A 74 15.63 -12.93 17.25
N GLY A 75 15.13 -12.23 18.28
CA GLY A 75 15.85 -11.99 19.53
C GLY A 75 16.80 -10.79 19.51
N ASN A 76 17.05 -10.18 18.35
CA ASN A 76 17.85 -8.97 18.20
C ASN A 76 17.01 -7.69 18.08
N LEU A 77 15.71 -7.82 17.85
CA LEU A 77 14.80 -6.69 17.70
C LEU A 77 14.11 -6.34 19.02
N THR A 78 13.88 -5.05 19.24
CA THR A 78 12.99 -4.58 20.31
C THR A 78 11.55 -5.05 20.06
N THR A 79 10.69 -4.91 21.08
CA THR A 79 9.28 -5.23 20.92
C THR A 79 8.62 -4.33 19.87
N GLN A 80 8.97 -3.04 19.84
CA GLN A 80 8.41 -2.12 18.84
C GLN A 80 8.88 -2.45 17.42
N GLU A 81 10.17 -2.75 17.22
CA GLU A 81 10.71 -3.14 15.91
C GLU A 81 10.10 -4.43 15.39
N THR A 82 9.93 -5.41 16.28
CA THR A 82 9.27 -6.68 15.94
C THR A 82 7.82 -6.45 15.50
N GLN A 83 7.09 -5.58 16.21
CA GLN A 83 5.71 -5.26 15.87
C GLN A 83 5.63 -4.48 14.56
N MET A 84 6.50 -3.49 14.36
CA MET A 84 6.58 -2.71 13.12
C MET A 84 6.82 -3.62 11.91
N LEU A 85 7.82 -4.51 11.98
CA LEU A 85 8.13 -5.42 10.88
C LEU A 85 6.95 -6.39 10.59
N ARG A 86 6.27 -6.88 11.63
CA ARG A 86 5.07 -7.73 11.48
C ARG A 86 3.93 -7.00 10.79
N THR A 87 3.67 -5.76 11.19
CA THR A 87 2.64 -4.91 10.58
C THR A 87 2.94 -4.72 9.10
N VAL A 88 4.16 -4.29 8.75
CA VAL A 88 4.58 -4.07 7.35
C VAL A 88 4.42 -5.34 6.52
N ILE A 89 4.88 -6.49 7.00
CA ILE A 89 4.74 -7.77 6.28
C ILE A 89 3.24 -8.10 6.04
N SER A 90 2.40 -7.93 7.06
CA SER A 90 0.97 -8.26 6.98
C SER A 90 0.23 -7.35 6.00
N GLU A 91 0.54 -6.05 6.02
CA GLU A 91 -0.01 -5.07 5.07
C GLU A 91 0.39 -5.38 3.64
N LEU A 92 1.68 -5.65 3.39
CA LEU A 92 2.17 -6.01 2.06
C LEU A 92 1.53 -7.29 1.55
N GLN A 93 1.34 -8.31 2.40
CA GLN A 93 0.64 -9.54 2.00
C GLN A 93 -0.81 -9.27 1.60
N MET A 94 -1.53 -8.44 2.36
CA MET A 94 -2.89 -8.04 2.02
C MET A 94 -2.94 -7.27 0.69
N GLN A 95 -2.03 -6.31 0.52
CA GLN A 95 -1.90 -5.53 -0.71
C GLN A 95 -1.55 -6.42 -1.90
N PHE A 96 -0.69 -7.42 -1.72
CA PHE A 96 -0.32 -8.38 -2.75
C PHE A 96 -1.53 -9.17 -3.25
N THR A 97 -2.39 -9.64 -2.33
CA THR A 97 -3.64 -10.33 -2.70
C THR A 97 -4.60 -9.41 -3.48
N LYS A 98 -4.62 -8.12 -3.18
CA LYS A 98 -5.49 -7.12 -3.84
C LYS A 98 -4.91 -6.56 -5.14
N ALA A 99 -3.60 -6.68 -5.36
CA ALA A 99 -2.90 -6.07 -6.49
C ALA A 99 -3.47 -6.47 -7.88
N PRO A 100 -3.87 -7.74 -8.14
CA PRO A 100 -4.48 -8.09 -9.42
C PRO A 100 -5.78 -7.36 -9.73
N GLN A 101 -6.61 -7.11 -8.70
CA GLN A 101 -7.86 -6.37 -8.86
C GLN A 101 -7.58 -4.89 -9.15
N LEU A 102 -6.63 -4.30 -8.43
CA LEU A 102 -6.19 -2.92 -8.69
C LEU A 102 -5.68 -2.75 -10.12
N HIS A 103 -4.84 -3.67 -10.59
CA HIS A 103 -4.29 -3.64 -11.94
C HIS A 103 -5.38 -3.73 -13.01
N ARG A 104 -6.36 -4.64 -12.84
CA ARG A 104 -7.50 -4.75 -13.76
C ARG A 104 -8.33 -3.45 -13.80
N LYS A 105 -8.68 -2.91 -12.64
CA LYS A 105 -9.45 -1.65 -12.55
C LYS A 105 -8.74 -0.51 -13.28
N ARG A 106 -7.41 -0.39 -13.11
CA ARG A 106 -6.62 0.64 -13.81
C ARG A 106 -6.62 0.45 -15.32
N GLN A 107 -6.51 -0.79 -15.80
CA GLN A 107 -6.59 -1.08 -17.25
C GLN A 107 -7.97 -0.74 -17.83
N GLU A 108 -9.04 -1.02 -17.10
CA GLU A 108 -10.41 -0.66 -17.50
C GLU A 108 -10.58 0.86 -17.59
N GLU A 109 -10.10 1.62 -16.59
CA GLU A 109 -10.11 3.09 -16.59
C GLU A 109 -9.30 3.68 -17.75
N GLN A 110 -8.15 3.09 -18.08
CA GLN A 110 -7.32 3.49 -19.22
C GLN A 110 -8.04 3.25 -20.54
N ALA A 111 -8.61 2.05 -20.75
CA ALA A 111 -9.36 1.72 -21.94
C ALA A 111 -10.59 2.64 -22.13
N GLN A 112 -11.34 2.92 -21.05
CA GLN A 112 -12.46 3.86 -21.10
C GLN A 112 -12.01 5.27 -21.47
N SER A 113 -10.89 5.74 -20.92
CA SER A 113 -10.33 7.06 -21.23
C SER A 113 -9.91 7.18 -22.69
N GLU A 114 -9.32 6.12 -23.26
CA GLU A 114 -8.96 6.05 -24.67
C GLU A 114 -10.20 6.10 -25.57
N VAL A 115 -11.25 5.33 -25.27
CA VAL A 115 -12.52 5.35 -26.01
C VAL A 115 -13.18 6.73 -25.98
N ILE A 116 -13.21 7.41 -24.82
CA ILE A 116 -13.74 8.77 -24.71
C ILE A 116 -12.93 9.74 -25.59
N ARG A 117 -11.60 9.63 -25.57
CA ARG A 117 -10.71 10.46 -26.39
C ARG A 117 -10.91 10.21 -27.87
N GLU A 118 -11.08 8.96 -28.30
CA GLU A 118 -11.38 8.61 -29.69
C GLU A 118 -12.74 9.16 -30.13
N THR A 119 -13.77 9.02 -29.28
CA THR A 119 -15.12 9.55 -29.54
C THR A 119 -15.11 11.07 -29.72
N PHE A 120 -14.32 11.81 -28.92
CA PHE A 120 -14.17 13.26 -29.07
C PHE A 120 -13.47 13.65 -30.39
N ASN A 121 -12.48 12.86 -30.83
CA ASN A 121 -11.75 13.11 -32.08
C ASN A 121 -12.53 12.65 -33.33
N LYS A 122 -13.49 11.73 -33.19
CA LYS A 122 -14.35 11.20 -34.26
C LYS A 122 -15.81 11.12 -33.79
N PRO A 123 -16.52 12.26 -33.75
CA PRO A 123 -17.88 12.31 -33.18
C PRO A 123 -18.93 11.49 -33.95
N GLN A 124 -18.62 10.97 -35.14
CA GLN A 124 -19.55 10.16 -35.95
C GLN A 124 -19.47 8.65 -35.66
N ASP A 125 -18.41 8.18 -34.98
CA ASP A 125 -18.20 6.76 -34.63
C ASP A 125 -18.47 6.47 -33.13
N GLY A 126 -19.00 7.45 -32.38
CA GLY A 126 -19.30 7.31 -30.96
C GLY A 126 -20.44 6.31 -30.71
N PRO A 127 -20.41 5.56 -29.59
CA PRO A 127 -21.53 4.71 -29.22
C PRO A 127 -22.79 5.58 -29.07
N VAL A 128 -23.82 5.27 -29.86
CA VAL A 128 -25.13 5.91 -29.70
C VAL A 128 -25.73 5.45 -28.38
N GLU A 129 -25.78 6.36 -27.41
CA GLU A 129 -26.47 6.13 -26.15
C GLU A 129 -27.97 6.12 -26.46
N ASP A 130 -28.58 4.93 -26.47
CA ASP A 130 -30.00 4.76 -26.73
C ASP A 130 -30.81 5.23 -25.52
N LEU A 131 -31.13 6.52 -25.50
CA LEU A 131 -31.97 7.18 -24.51
C LEU A 131 -33.45 6.75 -24.59
N SER A 132 -33.82 5.81 -25.46
CA SER A 132 -35.22 5.39 -25.64
C SER A 132 -35.76 4.41 -24.59
N THR A 133 -34.92 3.89 -23.68
CA THR A 133 -35.34 2.87 -22.70
C THR A 133 -35.56 3.35 -21.26
N SER A 134 -35.45 4.65 -20.98
CA SER A 134 -35.67 5.20 -19.62
C SER A 134 -36.96 6.02 -19.45
N ALA A 135 -37.95 5.85 -20.33
CA ALA A 135 -39.28 6.45 -20.16
C ALA A 135 -40.41 5.48 -20.52
N SER A 136 -40.58 4.41 -19.74
CA SER A 136 -41.86 3.69 -19.62
C SER A 136 -41.78 2.56 -18.60
N SER A 137 -41.73 2.90 -17.31
CA SER A 137 -42.24 2.03 -16.22
C SER A 137 -42.29 2.77 -14.88
N GLU A 138 -42.92 3.95 -14.88
CA GLU A 138 -43.64 4.44 -13.71
C GLU A 138 -45.07 4.73 -14.18
N GLU A 139 -45.96 3.75 -14.04
CA GLU A 139 -47.39 3.91 -13.69
C GLU A 139 -48.04 2.53 -13.51
N GLU A 140 -48.73 2.40 -12.37
CA GLU A 140 -49.51 1.27 -11.78
C GLU A 140 -48.79 0.14 -11.03
#